data_AF-A0A4Q2ZAY3-F1
#
_entry.id   AF-A0A4Q2ZAY3-F1
#
_cell.length_a   1.000
_cell.length_b   1.000
_cell.length_c   1.000
_cell.angle_alpha   90.00
_cell.angle_beta   90.00
_cell.angle_gamma   90.00
#
_symmetry.space_group_name_H-M   'P 1'
#
loop_
_entity.id
_entity.type
_entity.pdbx_description
1 polymer ?
#
loop_
_entity_poly.entity_id
_entity_poly.type
_entity_poly.pdbx_seq_one_letter_code
_entity_poly.pdbx_strand_id
1 'polypeptide(L)' 'MDTMSDIQETLVTLTADIVAAHVSNNSVAVSDLPVLIANVHGALAGLGTPAAEPVVKQEPAVSIRS' A
#
# COMPACT_ATOMS: atom_id res chain seq x y z
N MET A 1 -3.10 -26.37 -5.91
CA MET A 1 -2.28 -25.41 -5.13
C MET A 1 -2.15 -24.17 -6.00
N ASP A 2 -3.27 -23.57 -6.42
CA ASP A 2 -3.30 -22.66 -7.59
C ASP A 2 -3.85 -21.27 -7.22
N THR A 3 -4.75 -21.20 -6.24
CA THR A 3 -5.44 -19.96 -5.83
C THR A 3 -4.52 -18.83 -5.39
N MET A 4 -3.42 -19.12 -4.69
CA MET A 4 -2.50 -18.07 -4.25
C MET A 4 -1.72 -17.47 -5.44
N SER A 5 -1.36 -18.30 -6.42
CA SER A 5 -0.65 -17.84 -7.62
C SER A 5 -1.57 -16.98 -8.49
N ASP A 6 -2.83 -17.41 -8.67
CA ASP A 6 -3.84 -16.69 -9.43
C ASP A 6 -4.10 -15.29 -8.85
N ILE A 7 -4.14 -15.17 -7.52
CA ILE A 7 -4.29 -13.88 -6.83
C ILE A 7 -3.08 -12.97 -7.10
N GLN A 8 -1.86 -13.51 -7.06
CA GLN A 8 -0.65 -12.73 -7.34
C GLN A 8 -0.61 -12.23 -8.79
N GLU A 9 -0.96 -13.08 -9.76
CA GLU A 9 -1.05 -12.70 -11.17
C GLU A 9 -2.14 -11.64 -11.41
N THR A 10 -3.28 -11.79 -10.75
CA THR A 10 -4.36 -10.79 -10.78
C THR A 10 -3.89 -9.45 -10.19
N LEU A 11 -3.18 -9.47 -9.06
CA LEU A 11 -2.63 -8.28 -8.40
C LEU A 11 -1.65 -7.53 -9.32
N VAL A 12 -0.76 -8.27 -9.96
CA VAL A 12 0.21 -7.72 -10.92
C VAL A 12 -0.51 -7.10 -12.11
N THR A 13 -1.49 -7.80 -12.68
CA THR A 13 -2.28 -7.33 -13.83
C THR A 13 -3.03 -6.04 -13.50
N LEU A 14 -3.76 -6.01 -12.37
CA LEU A 14 -4.49 -4.83 -11.94
C LEU A 14 -3.57 -3.64 -11.65
N THR A 15 -2.41 -3.88 -11.03
CA THR A 15 -1.41 -2.82 -10.79
C THR A 15 -0.92 -2.23 -12.11
N ALA A 16 -0.58 -3.07 -13.09
CA ALA A 16 -0.10 -2.65 -14.39
C ALA A 16 -1.15 -1.81 -15.12
N ASP A 17 -2.40 -2.26 -15.15
CA ASP A 17 -3.51 -1.57 -15.82
C ASP A 17 -3.77 -0.19 -15.21
N ILE A 18 -3.77 -0.09 -13.87
CA ILE A 18 -3.97 1.18 -13.16
C ILE A 18 -2.84 2.17 -13.46
N VAL A 19 -1.58 1.73 -13.38
CA VAL A 19 -0.42 2.60 -13.61
C VAL A 19 -0.38 3.03 -15.08
N ALA A 20 -0.65 2.12 -16.03
CA ALA A 20 -0.71 2.43 -17.45
C ALA A 20 -1.79 3.47 -17.76
N ALA A 21 -3.00 3.30 -17.23
CA ALA A 21 -4.07 4.28 -17.36
C ALA A 21 -3.66 5.64 -16.78
N HIS A 22 -3.05 5.65 -15.59
CA HIS A 22 -2.60 6.88 -14.95
C HIS A 22 -1.57 7.64 -15.79
N VAL A 23 -0.52 6.98 -16.26
CA VAL A 23 0.56 7.65 -17.04
C VAL A 23 0.14 7.96 -18.49
N SER A 24 -0.87 7.28 -19.02
CA SER A 24 -1.42 7.63 -20.34
C SER A 24 -2.12 8.99 -20.37
N ASN A 25 -2.65 9.44 -19.21
CA ASN A 25 -3.38 10.69 -19.08
C ASN A 25 -2.63 11.75 -18.24
N ASN A 26 -1.50 11.40 -17.65
CA ASN A 26 -0.73 12.26 -16.76
C ASN A 26 0.77 12.16 -17.06
N SER A 27 1.46 13.30 -17.05
CA SER A 27 2.92 13.31 -17.17
C SER A 27 3.54 12.96 -15.82
N VAL A 28 4.24 11.83 -15.76
CA VAL A 28 4.94 11.33 -14.57
C VAL A 28 6.41 11.17 -14.93
N ALA A 29 7.32 11.62 -14.05
CA ALA A 29 8.75 11.42 -14.27
C ALA A 29 9.10 9.93 -14.19
N VAL A 30 10.01 9.47 -15.05
CA VAL A 30 10.44 8.06 -15.07
C VAL A 30 11.04 7.63 -13.72
N SER A 31 11.66 8.57 -13.00
CA SER A 31 12.18 8.37 -11.64
C SER A 31 11.10 8.04 -10.62
N ASP A 32 9.86 8.47 -10.85
CA ASP A 32 8.76 8.36 -9.89
C ASP A 32 7.91 7.11 -10.13
N LEU A 33 8.06 6.47 -11.30
CA LEU A 33 7.34 5.24 -11.65
C LEU A 33 7.55 4.09 -10.65
N PRO A 34 8.78 3.81 -10.15
CA PRO A 34 8.97 2.74 -9.18
C PRO A 34 8.17 2.96 -7.89
N VAL A 35 8.12 4.22 -7.43
CA VAL A 35 7.38 4.60 -6.23
C VAL A 35 5.89 4.49 -6.46
N LEU A 36 5.39 4.95 -7.62
CA LEU A 36 3.98 4.84 -7.98
C LEU A 36 3.52 3.38 -8.03
N ILE A 37 4.28 2.51 -8.70
CA ILE A 37 3.99 1.08 -8.80
C ILE A 37 3.95 0.44 -7.41
N ALA A 38 4.94 0.72 -6.57
CA ALA A 38 5.00 0.18 -5.21
C ALA A 38 3.80 0.62 -4.35
N ASN A 39 3.39 1.89 -4.47
CA ASN A 39 2.23 2.42 -3.74
C ASN A 39 0.93 1.77 -4.19
N VAL A 40 0.69 1.65 -5.50
CA VAL A 40 -0.53 1.03 -6.03
C VAL A 40 -0.59 -0.46 -5.66
N HIS A 41 0.51 -1.20 -5.89
CA HIS A 41 0.58 -2.61 -5.52
C HIS A 41 0.37 -2.81 -4.01
N GLY A 42 1.06 -2.01 -3.19
CA GLY A 42 0.93 -2.08 -1.72
C GLY A 42 -0.48 -1.76 -1.24
N ALA A 43 -1.14 -0.78 -1.85
CA ALA A 43 -2.53 -0.44 -1.53
C ALA A 43 -3.48 -1.59 -1.85
N LEU A 44 -3.34 -2.22 -3.03
CA LEU A 44 -4.17 -3.36 -3.45
C LEU A 44 -3.90 -4.61 -2.59
N ALA A 45 -2.63 -4.92 -2.31
CA ALA A 45 -2.23 -6.05 -1.49
C ALA A 45 -2.64 -5.88 -0.02
N GLY A 46 -2.77 -4.64 0.46
CA GLY A 46 -3.25 -4.30 1.79
C GLY A 46 -4.78 -4.32 1.93
N LEU A 47 -5.55 -4.42 0.84
CA LEU A 47 -7.00 -4.46 0.93
C LEU A 47 -7.47 -5.68 1.73
N GLY A 48 -8.41 -5.46 2.65
CA GLY A 48 -8.90 -6.50 3.55
C GLY A 48 -8.02 -6.76 4.78
N THR A 49 -6.84 -6.13 4.86
CA THR A 49 -6.07 -6.06 6.11
C THR A 49 -6.48 -4.81 6.89
N PRO A 50 -6.97 -4.93 8.13
CA PRO A 50 -7.24 -3.76 8.95
C PRO A 50 -5.93 -3.02 9.21
N ALA A 51 -5.92 -1.70 8.99
CA ALA A 51 -4.78 -0.88 9.33
C ALA A 51 -4.48 -1.04 10.82
N ALA A 52 -3.23 -1.36 11.16
CA ALA A 52 -2.81 -1.49 12.55
C ALA A 52 -3.13 -0.17 13.28
N GLU A 53 -3.95 -0.24 14.33
CA GLU A 53 -4.27 0.92 15.14
C GLU A 53 -2.98 1.57 15.64
N PRO A 54 -2.84 2.90 15.53
CA PRO A 54 -1.66 3.57 16.05
C PRO A 54 -1.56 3.27 17.53
N VAL A 55 -0.43 2.67 17.93
CA VAL A 55 -0.17 2.30 19.32
C VAL A 55 -0.16 3.58 20.14
N VAL A 56 -1.25 3.87 20.83
CA VAL A 56 -1.35 5.04 21.70
C VAL A 56 -0.31 4.84 22.79
N LYS A 57 0.74 5.67 22.80
CA LYS A 57 1.70 5.69 23.91
C LYS A 57 0.91 5.92 25.19
N GLN A 58 0.90 4.93 26.07
CA GLN A 58 0.27 5.07 27.38
C GLN A 58 1.06 6.12 28.16
N GLU A 59 0.46 7.29 28.34
CA GLU A 59 1.03 8.30 29.24
C GLU A 59 0.85 7.83 30.68
N PRO A 60 1.87 7.97 31.55
CA PRO A 60 1.75 7.58 32.95
C PRO A 60 0.64 8.40 33.61
N ALA A 61 -0.38 7.71 34.13
CA ALA A 61 -1.56 8.31 34.76
C ALA A 61 -1.28 9.04 36.08
N VAL A 62 -0.01 9.10 36.51
CA VAL A 62 0.40 9.73 37.75
C VAL A 62 1.64 10.60 37.54
N SER A 63 1.55 11.85 38.00
CA SER A 63 2.69 12.74 38.09
C SER A 63 3.61 12.26 39.21
N ILE A 64 4.88 12.03 38.88
CA ILE A 64 5.95 11.81 39.85
C ILE A 64 6.07 13.04 40.76
N ARG A 65 5.81 12.88 42.06
CA ARG A 65 6.07 13.90 43.09
C ARG A 65 7.37 13.53 43.81
N SER A 66 8.37 14.40 43.73
CA SER A 66 9.60 14.35 44.54
C SER A 66 9.44 15.14 45.84
#